data_AF-A0A959FE79-F1
#
_entry.id   AF-A0A959FE79-F1
#
_cell.length_a   1.000
_cell.length_b   1.000
_cell.length_c   1.000
_cell.angle_alpha   90.00
_cell.angle_beta   90.00
_cell.angle_gamma   90.00
#
_symmetry.space_group_name_H-M   'P 1'
#
loop_
_entity.id
_entity.type
_entity.pdbx_description
1 polymer ?
#
loop_
_entity_poly.entity_id
_entity_poly.type
_entity_poly.pdbx_seq_one_letter_code
_entity_poly.pdbx_strand_id
1 'polypeptide(L)'
;MLKTKLPYAISVCLPDLKRGAAVMCVILLCSSCATLFNPRTERIDIITTEPARIVVFQDTFHQIDQRARLQVPRSMQPLRVEVITDSVSNDFFIGSKNSFAYWINIYFNYGLGMLIDSDSPKRYSYPSLVYIDPLQANGQYHLIDPDGHLNQWHARLYLPYLNFFHLQPDREPDSKSLAGFWGIAAGLDFYHQPNQFAELILSAESGFSFPFPAPVDFSGEYQVADSWHISLSNLHQSGRFSLGYGLSYSRNTWRFMFSDRFDPPPPPENRP
;
A
#
# COMPACT_ATOMS: atom_id res chain seq x y z
N MET A 1 -54.78 34.91 48.55
CA MET A 1 -54.31 35.45 47.28
C MET A 1 -53.24 34.52 46.70
N LEU A 2 -53.49 34.06 45.47
CA LEU A 2 -52.62 33.40 44.47
C LEU A 2 -51.62 32.30 44.92
N LYS A 3 -52.10 31.04 44.79
CA LYS A 3 -51.26 29.86 44.49
C LYS A 3 -50.94 29.86 42.99
N THR A 4 -49.69 30.06 42.63
CA THR A 4 -49.18 29.87 41.26
C THR A 4 -48.80 28.40 41.06
N LYS A 5 -49.60 27.67 40.27
CA LYS A 5 -49.17 26.44 39.60
C LYS A 5 -48.49 26.83 38.29
N LEU A 6 -47.32 26.26 38.00
CA LEU A 6 -46.79 26.22 36.64
C LEU A 6 -46.30 24.79 36.31
N PRO A 7 -46.43 24.36 35.03
CA PRO A 7 -46.60 22.96 34.67
C PRO A 7 -45.53 22.44 33.70
N TYR A 8 -45.68 21.16 33.33
CA TYR A 8 -45.07 20.46 32.19
C TYR A 8 -43.59 20.07 32.29
N ALA A 9 -43.35 18.89 32.86
CA ALA A 9 -42.22 18.05 32.48
C ALA A 9 -42.50 17.47 31.09
N ILE A 10 -41.74 17.89 30.08
CA ILE A 10 -41.70 17.25 28.75
C ILE A 10 -40.93 15.95 28.91
N SER A 11 -41.67 14.84 29.04
CA SER A 11 -41.10 13.49 28.97
C SER A 11 -40.76 13.19 27.52
N VAL A 12 -39.52 13.43 27.11
CA VAL A 12 -39.01 13.00 25.80
C VAL A 12 -38.98 11.48 25.77
N CYS A 13 -39.85 10.89 24.95
CA CYS A 13 -39.91 9.46 24.65
C CYS A 13 -38.54 8.95 24.16
N LEU A 14 -37.85 8.17 25.00
CA LEU A 14 -36.64 7.39 24.69
C LEU A 14 -36.83 6.01 23.98
N PRO A 15 -38.03 5.47 23.65
CA PRO A 15 -38.12 4.14 23.05
C PRO A 15 -37.77 4.06 21.55
N ASP A 16 -37.74 5.20 20.83
CA ASP A 16 -37.52 5.21 19.37
C ASP A 16 -36.04 5.12 18.96
N LEU A 17 -35.11 5.56 19.81
CA LEU A 17 -33.67 5.51 19.50
C LEU A 17 -33.16 4.06 19.37
N LYS A 18 -33.70 3.14 20.18
CA LYS A 18 -33.33 1.71 20.15
C LYS A 18 -33.86 1.01 18.89
N ARG A 19 -35.05 1.38 18.42
CA ARG A 19 -35.63 0.86 17.16
C ARG A 19 -34.89 1.38 15.95
N GLY A 20 -34.55 2.67 15.93
CA GLY A 20 -33.73 3.28 14.87
C GLY A 20 -32.33 2.65 14.78
N ALA A 21 -31.67 2.44 15.92
CA ALA A 21 -30.35 1.78 15.96
C ALA A 21 -30.41 0.34 15.44
N ALA A 22 -31.43 -0.44 15.82
CA ALA A 22 -31.59 -1.81 15.35
C ALA A 22 -31.80 -1.88 13.83
N VAL A 23 -32.66 -1.02 13.27
CA VAL A 23 -32.88 -0.95 11.81
C VAL A 23 -31.60 -0.54 11.09
N MET A 24 -30.85 0.43 11.62
CA MET A 24 -29.57 0.85 11.05
C MET A 24 -28.51 -0.26 11.08
N CYS A 25 -28.40 -1.01 12.18
CA CYS A 25 -27.52 -2.17 12.27
C CYS A 25 -27.91 -3.25 11.24
N VAL A 26 -29.20 -3.52 11.05
CA VAL A 26 -29.67 -4.47 10.03
C VAL A 26 -29.33 -3.99 8.61
N ILE A 27 -29.51 -2.70 8.30
CA ILE A 27 -29.15 -2.14 6.99
C ILE A 27 -27.64 -2.23 6.75
N LEU A 28 -26.81 -1.97 7.78
CA LEU A 28 -25.37 -2.07 7.67
C LEU A 28 -24.89 -3.51 7.48
N LEU A 29 -25.47 -4.47 8.23
CA LEU A 29 -25.16 -5.91 8.11
C LEU A 29 -25.65 -6.53 6.79
N CYS A 30 -26.71 -5.96 6.21
CA CYS A 30 -27.22 -6.33 4.89
C CYS A 30 -26.65 -5.45 3.76
N SER A 31 -25.66 -4.60 4.03
CA SER A 31 -24.99 -3.86 2.98
C SER A 31 -23.91 -4.72 2.34
N SER A 32 -23.83 -4.74 1.01
CA SER A 32 -22.75 -5.44 0.32
C SER A 32 -21.57 -4.49 0.09
N CYS A 33 -20.36 -4.94 0.42
CA CYS A 33 -19.13 -4.21 0.19
C CYS A 33 -18.82 -4.08 -1.30
N ALA A 34 -18.99 -5.14 -2.12
CA ALA A 34 -18.69 -5.02 -3.54
C ALA A 34 -19.71 -4.12 -4.25
N THR A 35 -20.99 -4.16 -3.87
CA THR A 35 -22.01 -3.30 -4.45
C THR A 35 -21.80 -1.83 -4.09
N LEU A 36 -21.32 -1.54 -2.88
CA LEU A 36 -21.06 -0.18 -2.41
C LEU A 36 -19.77 0.41 -3.01
N PHE A 37 -18.67 -0.35 -2.99
CA PHE A 37 -17.34 0.18 -3.33
C PHE A 37 -16.94 -0.02 -4.78
N ASN A 38 -17.45 -1.05 -5.47
CA ASN A 38 -17.03 -1.31 -6.83
C ASN A 38 -17.93 -0.60 -7.87
N PRO A 39 -17.33 0.06 -8.87
CA PRO A 39 -18.05 0.46 -10.09
C PRO A 39 -18.45 -0.75 -10.94
N ARG A 40 -19.33 -0.55 -11.93
CA ARG A 40 -19.72 -1.60 -12.90
C ARG A 40 -18.65 -1.83 -13.98
N THR A 41 -17.81 -0.86 -14.23
CA THR A 41 -16.67 -0.94 -15.14
C THR A 41 -15.36 -0.96 -14.35
N GLU A 42 -14.33 -1.54 -14.93
CA GLU A 42 -12.98 -1.55 -14.37
C GLU A 42 -11.99 -1.09 -15.41
N ARG A 43 -10.91 -0.46 -14.95
CA ARG A 43 -9.81 -0.08 -15.81
C ARG A 43 -8.78 -1.20 -15.87
N ILE A 44 -8.44 -1.61 -17.09
CA ILE A 44 -7.37 -2.54 -17.40
C ILE A 44 -6.34 -1.83 -18.24
N ASP A 45 -5.08 -1.94 -17.84
CA ASP A 45 -3.95 -1.50 -18.64
C ASP A 45 -3.34 -2.74 -19.32
N ILE A 46 -3.28 -2.72 -20.65
CA ILE A 46 -2.67 -3.79 -21.46
C ILE A 46 -1.37 -3.26 -22.04
N ILE A 47 -0.28 -3.97 -21.81
CA ILE A 47 1.05 -3.63 -22.33
C ILE A 47 1.46 -4.71 -23.31
N THR A 48 1.95 -4.29 -24.48
CA THR A 48 2.49 -5.18 -25.51
C THR A 48 3.99 -4.97 -25.65
N THR A 49 4.72 -6.05 -25.93
CA THR A 49 6.17 -6.01 -26.18
C THR A 49 6.48 -5.25 -27.47
N GLU A 50 5.63 -5.38 -28.48
CA GLU A 50 5.72 -4.69 -29.76
C GLU A 50 4.51 -3.79 -30.02
N PRO A 51 4.63 -2.77 -30.91
CA PRO A 51 3.50 -1.97 -31.35
C PRO A 51 2.40 -2.83 -31.95
N ALA A 52 1.22 -2.76 -31.36
CA ALA A 52 0.08 -3.57 -31.74
C ALA A 52 -1.22 -2.78 -31.63
N ARG A 53 -2.19 -3.11 -32.47
CA ARG A 53 -3.56 -2.62 -32.36
C ARG A 53 -4.33 -3.57 -31.48
N ILE A 54 -4.97 -3.03 -30.45
CA ILE A 54 -5.78 -3.81 -29.53
C ILE A 54 -7.25 -3.54 -29.83
N VAL A 55 -8.01 -4.61 -30.06
CA VAL A 55 -9.45 -4.58 -30.33
C VAL A 55 -10.17 -5.29 -29.20
N VAL A 56 -11.11 -4.58 -28.58
CA VAL A 56 -11.96 -5.12 -27.51
C VAL A 56 -13.42 -4.83 -27.83
N PHE A 57 -14.29 -5.82 -27.64
CA PHE A 57 -15.74 -5.76 -27.95
C PHE A 57 -16.09 -5.30 -29.37
N GLN A 58 -15.21 -5.52 -30.35
CA GLN A 58 -15.40 -5.13 -31.76
C GLN A 58 -15.54 -3.63 -32.01
N ASP A 59 -15.34 -2.77 -31.01
CA ASP A 59 -15.80 -1.36 -31.08
C ASP A 59 -14.68 -0.32 -30.84
N THR A 60 -13.48 -0.73 -30.40
CA THR A 60 -12.42 0.25 -30.12
C THR A 60 -11.08 -0.12 -30.72
N PHE A 61 -10.65 0.63 -31.73
CA PHE A 61 -9.29 0.63 -32.26
C PHE A 61 -8.46 1.64 -31.49
N HIS A 62 -7.61 1.16 -30.58
CA HIS A 62 -6.52 1.99 -30.08
C HIS A 62 -5.27 1.65 -30.87
N GLN A 63 -4.76 2.61 -31.64
CA GLN A 63 -3.40 2.54 -32.14
C GLN A 63 -2.47 2.84 -30.97
N ILE A 64 -1.66 1.86 -30.62
CA ILE A 64 -0.88 1.86 -29.39
C ILE A 64 0.57 1.66 -29.77
N ASP A 65 1.45 2.52 -29.26
CA ASP A 65 2.89 2.27 -29.37
C ASP A 65 3.24 1.04 -28.51
N GLN A 66 2.85 0.99 -27.23
CA GLN A 66 3.09 -0.19 -26.36
C GLN A 66 2.09 -0.37 -25.18
N ARG A 67 1.25 0.63 -24.87
CA ARG A 67 0.29 0.57 -23.74
C ARG A 67 -1.11 1.06 -24.09
N ALA A 68 -2.11 0.23 -23.82
CA ALA A 68 -3.53 0.56 -23.89
C ALA A 68 -4.12 0.73 -22.49
N ARG A 69 -5.06 1.67 -22.34
CA ARG A 69 -5.86 1.81 -21.12
C ARG A 69 -7.32 1.68 -21.51
N LEU A 70 -7.97 0.63 -21.03
CA LEU A 70 -9.32 0.27 -21.41
C LEU A 70 -10.23 0.32 -20.20
N GLN A 71 -11.45 0.83 -20.38
CA GLN A 71 -12.53 0.61 -19.42
C GLN A 71 -13.42 -0.52 -19.92
N VAL A 72 -13.50 -1.60 -19.15
CA VAL A 72 -14.30 -2.78 -19.52
C VAL A 72 -15.40 -3.03 -18.48
N PRO A 73 -16.57 -3.53 -18.89
CA PRO A 73 -17.60 -3.97 -17.95
C PRO A 73 -17.12 -5.20 -17.18
N ARG A 74 -17.31 -5.20 -15.86
CA ARG A 74 -17.02 -6.37 -15.02
C ARG A 74 -17.99 -7.50 -15.36
N SER A 75 -17.46 -8.70 -15.54
CA SER A 75 -18.24 -9.89 -15.86
C SER A 75 -17.55 -11.15 -15.32
N MET A 76 -18.30 -12.23 -15.22
CA MET A 76 -17.75 -13.57 -14.97
C MET A 76 -16.97 -14.11 -16.17
N GLN A 77 -17.42 -13.73 -17.36
CA GLN A 77 -16.88 -14.26 -18.60
C GLN A 77 -15.45 -13.74 -18.82
N PRO A 78 -14.56 -14.56 -19.42
CA PRO A 78 -13.25 -14.07 -19.83
C PRO A 78 -13.39 -12.89 -20.81
N LEU A 79 -12.54 -11.89 -20.63
CA LEU A 79 -12.45 -10.76 -21.56
C LEU A 79 -11.64 -11.20 -22.78
N ARG A 80 -12.29 -11.24 -23.96
CA ARG A 80 -11.61 -11.46 -25.24
C ARG A 80 -10.94 -10.17 -25.69
N VAL A 81 -9.65 -10.25 -25.92
CA VAL A 81 -8.81 -9.17 -26.44
C VAL A 81 -8.13 -9.67 -27.69
N GLU A 82 -8.42 -9.05 -28.83
CA GLU A 82 -7.73 -9.34 -30.08
C GLU A 82 -6.56 -8.37 -30.21
N VAL A 83 -5.36 -8.92 -30.42
CA VAL A 83 -4.12 -8.15 -30.57
C VAL A 83 -3.61 -8.38 -31.99
N ILE A 84 -3.54 -7.29 -32.75
CA ILE A 84 -3.21 -7.29 -34.18
C ILE A 84 -1.89 -6.53 -34.36
N THR A 85 -0.90 -7.23 -34.87
CA THR A 85 0.37 -6.65 -35.34
C THR A 85 0.39 -6.61 -36.87
N ASP A 86 1.48 -6.12 -37.46
CA ASP A 86 1.64 -6.11 -38.92
C ASP A 86 1.73 -7.53 -39.52
N SER A 87 2.17 -8.51 -38.73
CA SER A 87 2.44 -9.88 -39.18
C SER A 87 1.46 -10.93 -38.66
N VAL A 88 0.84 -10.72 -37.48
CA VAL A 88 0.01 -11.72 -36.79
C VAL A 88 -1.21 -11.08 -36.11
N SER A 89 -2.36 -11.77 -36.15
CA SER A 89 -3.52 -11.49 -35.29
C SER A 89 -3.75 -12.68 -34.35
N ASN A 90 -3.80 -12.41 -33.06
CA ASN A 90 -3.99 -13.41 -32.00
C ASN A 90 -5.08 -12.97 -31.02
N ASP A 91 -5.89 -13.94 -30.58
CA ASP A 91 -6.91 -13.76 -29.55
C ASP A 91 -6.38 -14.16 -28.16
N PHE A 92 -6.58 -13.28 -27.18
CA PHE A 92 -6.23 -13.49 -25.78
C PHE A 92 -7.49 -13.49 -24.90
N PHE A 93 -7.57 -14.41 -23.95
CA PHE A 93 -8.72 -14.55 -23.05
C PHE A 93 -8.32 -14.26 -21.61
N ILE A 94 -8.58 -13.04 -21.14
CA ILE A 94 -8.21 -12.60 -19.79
C ILE A 94 -9.29 -13.09 -18.80
N GLY A 95 -8.90 -13.98 -17.88
CA GLY A 95 -9.83 -14.53 -16.89
C GLY A 95 -10.30 -13.51 -15.86
N SER A 96 -11.58 -13.60 -15.47
CA SER A 96 -12.14 -12.82 -14.36
C SER A 96 -11.93 -13.53 -13.02
N LYS A 97 -11.94 -12.78 -11.92
CA LYS A 97 -11.90 -13.31 -10.55
C LYS A 97 -12.83 -12.53 -9.63
N ASN A 98 -13.14 -13.09 -8.46
CA ASN A 98 -13.83 -12.33 -7.42
C ASN A 98 -12.97 -11.17 -6.93
N SER A 99 -13.57 -9.99 -6.84
CA SER A 99 -12.95 -8.77 -6.35
C SER A 99 -12.62 -8.86 -4.85
N PHE A 100 -11.64 -8.09 -4.41
CA PHE A 100 -11.29 -8.03 -2.99
C PHE A 100 -12.47 -7.56 -2.12
N ALA A 101 -13.26 -6.59 -2.58
CA ALA A 101 -14.45 -6.12 -1.88
C ALA A 101 -15.52 -7.22 -1.69
N TYR A 102 -15.61 -8.18 -2.62
CA TYR A 102 -16.49 -9.33 -2.45
C TYR A 102 -16.06 -10.22 -1.27
N TRP A 103 -14.75 -10.47 -1.13
CA TRP A 103 -14.19 -11.26 -0.02
C TRP A 103 -14.32 -10.54 1.33
N ILE A 104 -14.20 -9.22 1.33
CA ILE A 104 -14.37 -8.39 2.52
C ILE A 104 -15.76 -8.56 3.17
N ASN A 105 -16.79 -8.95 2.42
CA ASN A 105 -18.12 -9.26 2.97
C ASN A 105 -18.06 -10.36 4.04
N ILE A 106 -17.09 -11.29 4.00
CA ILE A 106 -16.90 -12.31 5.04
C ILE A 106 -16.55 -11.65 6.37
N TYR A 107 -15.65 -10.67 6.34
CA TYR A 107 -15.15 -10.01 7.54
C TYR A 107 -16.17 -9.03 8.14
N PHE A 108 -16.79 -8.16 7.33
CA PHE A 108 -17.69 -7.14 7.87
C PHE A 108 -19.14 -7.60 8.05
N ASN A 109 -19.61 -8.55 7.24
CA ASN A 109 -21.02 -8.94 7.21
C ASN A 109 -21.22 -10.45 7.42
N TYR A 110 -20.21 -11.15 7.96
CA TYR A 110 -20.24 -12.61 8.16
C TYR A 110 -20.62 -13.39 6.90
N GLY A 111 -20.32 -12.84 5.72
CA GLY A 111 -20.65 -13.44 4.42
C GLY A 111 -22.06 -13.16 3.90
N LEU A 112 -22.96 -12.53 4.68
CA LEU A 112 -24.32 -12.22 4.21
C LEU A 112 -24.32 -11.30 2.98
N GLY A 113 -23.40 -10.33 2.94
CA GLY A 113 -23.22 -9.46 1.78
C GLY A 113 -22.82 -10.22 0.50
N MET A 114 -22.21 -11.41 0.60
CA MET A 114 -21.87 -12.24 -0.56
C MET A 114 -23.10 -12.81 -1.26
N LEU A 115 -24.20 -13.04 -0.52
CA LEU A 115 -25.47 -13.49 -1.09
C LEU A 115 -26.11 -12.39 -1.94
N ILE A 116 -26.03 -11.15 -1.46
CA ILE A 116 -26.53 -9.96 -2.15
C ILE A 116 -25.70 -9.70 -3.42
N ASP A 117 -24.39 -9.93 -3.35
CA ASP A 117 -23.48 -9.79 -4.49
C ASP A 117 -23.50 -10.96 -5.47
N SER A 118 -24.22 -12.05 -5.17
CA SER A 118 -24.11 -13.29 -5.94
C SER A 118 -24.46 -13.11 -7.42
N ASP A 119 -25.42 -12.26 -7.74
CA ASP A 119 -25.82 -11.97 -9.13
C ASP A 119 -25.27 -10.64 -9.65
N SER A 120 -24.49 -9.92 -8.84
CA SER A 120 -23.99 -8.60 -9.20
C SER A 120 -22.69 -8.70 -10.01
N PRO A 121 -22.59 -8.10 -11.21
CA PRO A 121 -21.35 -8.07 -11.98
C PRO A 121 -20.21 -7.37 -11.22
N LYS A 122 -20.55 -6.50 -10.25
CA LYS A 122 -19.60 -5.82 -9.37
C LYS A 122 -18.78 -6.76 -8.49
N ARG A 123 -19.22 -8.02 -8.32
CA ARG A 123 -18.45 -9.03 -7.58
C ARG A 123 -17.16 -9.39 -8.30
N TYR A 124 -17.14 -9.33 -9.63
CA TYR A 124 -16.00 -9.71 -10.44
C TYR A 124 -15.02 -8.56 -10.65
N SER A 125 -13.81 -8.92 -11.01
CA SER A 125 -12.72 -8.03 -11.35
C SER A 125 -11.76 -8.74 -12.30
N TYR A 126 -11.18 -7.98 -13.21
CA TYR A 126 -10.09 -8.44 -14.05
C TYR A 126 -8.74 -7.99 -13.47
N PRO A 127 -7.63 -8.59 -13.90
CA PRO A 127 -6.32 -8.04 -13.60
C PRO A 127 -6.22 -6.59 -14.12
N SER A 128 -5.76 -5.68 -13.27
CA SER A 128 -5.61 -4.26 -13.63
C SER A 128 -4.47 -4.00 -14.63
N LEU A 129 -3.53 -4.95 -14.75
CA LEU A 129 -2.37 -4.89 -15.61
C LEU A 129 -2.16 -6.26 -16.25
N VAL A 130 -2.00 -6.28 -17.58
CA VAL A 130 -1.77 -7.49 -18.38
C VAL A 130 -0.69 -7.20 -19.41
N TYR A 131 0.29 -8.08 -19.49
CA TYR A 131 1.35 -8.07 -20.49
C TYR A 131 1.06 -9.14 -21.54
N ILE A 132 1.12 -8.75 -22.81
CA ILE A 132 0.84 -9.62 -23.95
C ILE A 132 2.03 -9.56 -24.92
N ASP A 133 2.58 -10.72 -25.23
CA ASP A 133 3.50 -10.87 -26.37
C ASP A 133 2.68 -11.30 -27.60
N PRO A 134 2.49 -10.41 -28.60
CA PRO A 134 1.70 -10.72 -29.77
C PRO A 134 2.33 -11.81 -30.64
N LEU A 135 3.64 -12.06 -30.53
CA LEU A 135 4.33 -13.09 -31.31
C LEU A 135 4.15 -14.50 -30.71
N GLN A 136 3.69 -14.59 -29.47
CA GLN A 136 3.50 -15.88 -28.80
C GLN A 136 2.15 -16.50 -29.19
N ALA A 137 2.21 -17.55 -30.01
CA ALA A 137 1.02 -18.20 -30.61
C ALA A 137 0.04 -18.86 -29.62
N ASN A 138 0.39 -18.96 -28.33
CA ASN A 138 -0.39 -19.71 -27.35
C ASN A 138 -1.48 -18.89 -26.66
N GLY A 139 -1.66 -17.61 -27.00
CA GLY A 139 -2.65 -16.74 -26.37
C GLY A 139 -2.42 -16.55 -24.86
N GLN A 140 -1.19 -16.78 -24.38
CA GLN A 140 -0.82 -16.62 -22.98
C GLN A 140 -0.55 -15.15 -22.68
N TYR A 141 -0.96 -14.71 -21.50
CA TYR A 141 -0.68 -13.38 -21.00
C TYR A 141 0.03 -13.48 -19.65
N HIS A 142 0.83 -12.46 -19.34
CA HIS A 142 1.52 -12.35 -18.07
C HIS A 142 0.89 -11.24 -17.22
N LEU A 143 0.80 -11.47 -15.91
CA LEU A 143 0.34 -10.46 -14.95
C LEU A 143 1.48 -9.61 -14.38
N ILE A 144 2.71 -9.98 -14.76
CA ILE A 144 3.97 -9.40 -14.35
C ILE A 144 4.76 -9.21 -15.64
N ASP A 145 5.58 -8.16 -15.67
CA ASP A 145 6.44 -7.87 -16.81
C ASP A 145 7.33 -9.08 -17.16
N PRO A 146 7.18 -9.69 -18.35
CA PRO A 146 7.91 -10.92 -18.71
C PRO A 146 9.41 -10.66 -18.97
N ASP A 147 9.75 -9.49 -19.51
CA ASP A 147 11.14 -9.08 -19.76
C ASP A 147 11.80 -8.53 -18.47
N GLY A 148 10.95 -8.16 -17.50
CA GLY A 148 11.37 -7.54 -16.27
C GLY A 148 12.18 -6.27 -16.53
N HIS A 149 12.96 -5.87 -15.54
CA HIS A 149 13.82 -4.70 -15.65
C HIS A 149 15.23 -5.06 -16.12
N LEU A 150 15.43 -6.13 -16.90
CA LEU A 150 16.77 -6.63 -17.22
C LEU A 150 17.71 -5.53 -17.76
N ASN A 151 18.91 -5.45 -17.18
CA ASN A 151 19.94 -4.42 -17.41
C ASN A 151 19.49 -2.98 -17.13
N GLN A 152 18.44 -2.78 -16.33
CA GLN A 152 18.00 -1.46 -15.90
C GLN A 152 18.52 -1.13 -14.51
N TRP A 153 18.77 0.16 -14.30
CA TRP A 153 19.12 0.75 -13.01
C TRP A 153 17.93 1.51 -12.46
N HIS A 154 17.52 1.21 -11.23
CA HIS A 154 16.42 1.90 -10.57
C HIS A 154 16.95 2.59 -9.31
N ALA A 155 16.76 3.90 -9.23
CA ALA A 155 17.09 4.68 -8.04
C ALA A 155 15.82 4.91 -7.21
N ARG A 156 15.91 4.68 -5.90
CA ARG A 156 14.80 4.84 -4.94
C ARG A 156 15.23 5.80 -3.84
N LEU A 157 14.33 6.69 -3.43
CA LEU A 157 14.50 7.56 -2.28
C LEU A 157 13.36 7.28 -1.30
N TYR A 158 13.72 7.00 -0.05
CA TYR A 158 12.78 6.73 1.02
C TYR A 158 12.93 7.78 2.12
N LEU A 159 11.80 8.13 2.70
CA LEU A 159 11.72 8.96 3.89
C LEU A 159 11.06 8.10 4.98
N PRO A 160 11.80 7.23 5.67
CA PRO A 160 11.26 6.44 6.77
C PRO A 160 10.72 7.38 7.84
N TYR A 161 9.39 7.36 7.98
CA TYR A 161 8.65 8.30 8.81
C TYR A 161 8.55 7.88 10.27
N LEU A 162 8.88 6.62 10.59
CA LEU A 162 8.80 6.09 11.95
C LEU A 162 9.89 5.04 12.14
N ASN A 163 10.82 5.33 13.05
CA ASN A 163 11.97 4.51 13.37
C ASN A 163 11.91 4.16 14.86
N PHE A 164 12.07 2.87 15.18
CA PHE A 164 12.13 2.39 16.56
C PHE A 164 13.52 1.83 16.84
N PHE A 165 14.19 2.42 17.82
CA PHE A 165 15.51 2.00 18.26
C PHE A 165 15.37 1.22 19.56
N HIS A 166 16.00 0.05 19.60
CA HIS A 166 16.22 -0.71 20.83
C HIS A 166 17.70 -1.02 20.94
N LEU A 167 18.39 -0.28 21.81
CA LEU A 167 19.85 -0.30 21.93
C LEU A 167 20.25 -0.66 23.36
N GLN A 168 21.36 -1.39 23.52
CA GLN A 168 22.01 -1.59 24.81
C GLN A 168 23.41 -0.97 24.73
N PRO A 169 23.54 0.33 25.04
CA PRO A 169 24.83 1.02 24.98
C PRO A 169 25.84 0.40 25.93
N ASP A 170 27.11 0.39 25.55
CA ASP A 170 28.19 -0.03 26.43
C ASP A 170 28.19 0.84 27.70
N ARG A 171 28.34 0.22 28.87
CA ARG A 171 28.37 0.87 30.20
C ARG A 171 27.04 1.45 30.68
N GLU A 172 25.95 1.25 29.95
CA GLU A 172 24.60 1.49 30.46
C GLU A 172 24.02 0.19 31.05
N PRO A 173 23.46 0.21 32.27
CA PRO A 173 22.89 -0.99 32.88
C PRO A 173 21.63 -1.48 32.16
N ASP A 174 20.89 -0.55 31.52
CA ASP A 174 19.58 -0.81 30.94
C ASP A 174 19.55 -0.54 29.43
N SER A 175 18.76 -1.34 28.72
CA SER A 175 18.43 -1.08 27.31
C SER A 175 17.65 0.23 27.16
N LYS A 176 17.95 0.98 26.10
CA LYS A 176 17.28 2.22 25.73
C LYS A 176 16.35 1.95 24.56
N SER A 177 15.11 2.40 24.69
CA SER A 177 14.10 2.33 23.64
C SER A 177 13.69 3.75 23.24
N LEU A 178 13.88 4.12 21.98
CA LEU A 178 13.55 5.43 21.45
C LEU A 178 12.74 5.28 20.16
N ALA A 179 11.83 6.22 19.92
CA ALA A 179 11.11 6.34 18.66
C ALA A 179 11.43 7.70 18.03
N GLY A 180 11.67 7.70 16.73
CA GLY A 180 11.91 8.89 15.94
C GLY A 180 11.09 8.91 14.67
N PHE A 181 10.94 10.09 14.08
CA PHE A 181 10.15 10.31 12.86
C PHE A 181 10.98 10.83 11.69
N TRP A 182 12.30 10.78 11.81
CA TRP A 182 13.20 11.32 10.82
C TRP A 182 14.18 10.27 10.32
N GLY A 183 14.28 10.15 9.00
CA GLY A 183 15.31 9.38 8.35
C GLY A 183 15.24 9.57 6.84
N ILE A 184 16.33 9.20 6.19
CA ILE A 184 16.50 9.25 4.75
C ILE A 184 17.20 7.97 4.32
N ALA A 185 16.71 7.35 3.25
CA ALA A 185 17.40 6.25 2.63
C ALA A 185 17.42 6.41 1.12
N ALA A 186 18.53 6.02 0.50
CA ALA A 186 18.68 5.92 -0.94
C ALA A 186 18.95 4.45 -1.30
N GLY A 187 18.23 3.95 -2.30
CA GLY A 187 18.40 2.62 -2.85
C GLY A 187 18.81 2.69 -4.31
N LEU A 188 19.67 1.76 -4.75
CA LEU A 188 20.03 1.55 -6.13
C LEU A 188 19.88 0.07 -6.48
N ASP A 189 19.05 -0.23 -7.47
CA ASP A 189 18.79 -1.59 -7.91
C ASP A 189 19.33 -1.82 -9.31
N PHE A 190 20.01 -2.94 -9.49
CA PHE A 190 20.50 -3.40 -10.79
C PHE A 190 19.94 -4.79 -11.11
N TYR A 191 19.08 -4.86 -12.10
CA TYR A 191 18.41 -6.09 -12.51
C TYR A 191 19.30 -6.87 -13.49
N HIS A 192 20.04 -7.86 -13.00
CA HIS A 192 21.01 -8.62 -13.78
C HIS A 192 20.46 -9.91 -14.41
N GLN A 193 19.28 -10.37 -13.98
CA GLN A 193 18.55 -11.49 -14.58
C GLN A 193 17.03 -11.21 -14.58
N PRO A 194 16.24 -11.90 -15.44
CA PRO A 194 14.79 -11.86 -15.33
C PRO A 194 14.36 -12.30 -13.93
N ASN A 195 13.67 -11.40 -13.22
CA ASN A 195 13.26 -11.56 -11.82
C ASN A 195 14.37 -11.62 -10.77
N GLN A 196 15.57 -11.08 -11.04
CA GLN A 196 16.58 -10.91 -9.99
C GLN A 196 17.25 -9.54 -10.10
N PHE A 197 17.57 -8.97 -8.94
CA PHE A 197 18.29 -7.70 -8.88
C PHE A 197 19.24 -7.64 -7.69
N ALA A 198 20.37 -6.98 -7.91
CA ALA A 198 21.27 -6.55 -6.84
C ALA A 198 20.80 -5.20 -6.32
N GLU A 199 20.64 -5.08 -5.01
CA GLU A 199 20.15 -3.90 -4.32
C GLU A 199 21.24 -3.36 -3.40
N LEU A 200 21.56 -2.07 -3.52
CA LEU A 200 22.39 -1.32 -2.59
C LEU A 200 21.51 -0.29 -1.88
N ILE A 201 21.42 -0.37 -0.54
CA ILE A 201 20.71 0.62 0.27
C ILE A 201 21.71 1.34 1.18
N LEU A 202 21.56 2.66 1.25
CA LEU A 202 22.20 3.54 2.21
C LEU A 202 21.11 4.25 2.99
N SER A 203 21.08 4.13 4.31
CA SER A 203 20.12 4.83 5.16
C SER A 203 20.78 5.52 6.35
N ALA A 204 20.19 6.65 6.73
CA ALA A 204 20.51 7.40 7.93
C ALA A 204 19.20 7.75 8.64
N GLU A 205 19.05 7.31 9.87
CA GLU A 205 17.83 7.42 10.67
C GLU A 205 18.15 8.07 12.00
N SER A 206 17.22 8.88 12.52
CA SER A 206 17.36 9.55 13.80
C SER A 206 16.12 9.32 14.67
N GLY A 207 16.36 9.20 15.97
CA GLY A 207 15.39 9.08 17.06
C GLY A 207 14.69 10.40 17.39
N PHE A 208 14.67 11.35 16.45
CA PHE A 208 14.05 12.65 16.63
C PHE A 208 12.52 12.52 16.76
N SER A 209 11.96 12.88 17.92
CA SER A 209 10.56 12.55 18.28
C SER A 209 9.46 13.36 17.57
N PHE A 210 9.81 14.31 16.68
CA PHE A 210 8.81 15.17 16.05
C PHE A 210 8.44 14.73 14.62
N PRO A 211 7.14 14.48 14.35
CA PRO A 211 6.64 13.94 13.08
C PRO A 211 6.59 14.94 11.93
N PHE A 212 6.97 16.19 12.14
CA PHE A 212 6.96 17.24 11.13
C PHE A 212 8.18 18.15 11.33
N PRO A 213 8.72 18.74 10.25
CA PRO A 213 9.82 19.70 10.34
C PRO A 213 9.30 20.97 11.02
N ALA A 214 9.37 20.99 12.35
CA ALA A 214 9.16 22.19 13.14
C ALA A 214 10.44 22.53 13.91
N PRO A 215 10.75 23.82 14.06
CA PRO A 215 11.73 24.24 15.03
C PRO A 215 11.21 23.84 16.42
N VAL A 216 11.88 22.87 17.03
CA VAL A 216 11.61 22.46 18.40
C VAL A 216 12.75 22.96 19.25
N ASP A 217 12.39 23.76 20.24
CA ASP A 217 13.34 24.26 21.21
C ASP A 217 13.52 23.20 22.30
N PHE A 218 14.65 22.50 22.28
CA PHE A 218 15.05 21.64 23.39
C PHE A 218 15.69 22.51 24.47
N SER A 219 15.28 22.29 25.71
CA SER A 219 15.90 22.88 26.90
C SER A 219 16.39 21.74 27.79
N GLY A 220 17.62 21.86 28.25
CA GLY A 220 18.25 20.87 29.09
C GLY A 220 18.65 19.65 28.29
N GLU A 221 18.58 18.51 28.96
CA GLU A 221 19.14 17.27 28.46
C GLU A 221 18.09 16.40 27.78
N TYR A 222 18.45 15.85 26.62
CA TYR A 222 17.61 14.93 25.87
C TYR A 222 18.45 13.82 25.25
N GLN A 223 17.80 12.69 25.00
CA GLN A 223 18.44 11.52 24.40
C GLN A 223 18.21 11.51 22.90
N VAL A 224 19.23 11.15 22.15
CA VAL A 224 19.13 10.90 20.72
C VAL A 224 19.79 9.58 20.37
N ALA A 225 19.10 8.81 19.53
CA ALA A 225 19.63 7.64 18.87
C ALA A 225 19.77 7.96 17.38
N ASP A 226 20.89 7.59 16.77
CA ASP A 226 21.08 7.71 15.32
C ASP A 226 21.57 6.37 14.78
N SER A 227 21.08 5.96 13.61
CA SER A 227 21.58 4.80 12.88
C SER A 227 22.04 5.20 11.49
N TRP A 228 23.18 4.65 11.09
CA TRP A 228 23.63 4.62 9.70
C TRP A 228 23.71 3.18 9.25
N HIS A 229 23.07 2.86 8.13
CA HIS A 229 22.98 1.50 7.63
C HIS A 229 23.31 1.45 6.15
N ILE A 230 24.13 0.47 5.77
CA ILE A 230 24.44 0.12 4.39
C ILE A 230 24.16 -1.37 4.20
N SER A 231 23.42 -1.71 3.16
CA SER A 231 23.19 -3.11 2.79
C SER A 231 23.36 -3.36 1.31
N LEU A 232 23.96 -4.50 0.99
CA LEU A 232 24.08 -5.03 -0.36
C LEU A 232 23.41 -6.40 -0.39
N SER A 233 22.38 -6.55 -1.22
CA SER A 233 21.56 -7.76 -1.28
C SER A 233 21.36 -8.23 -2.71
N ASN A 234 21.23 -9.54 -2.92
CA ASN A 234 20.72 -10.11 -4.16
C ASN A 234 19.31 -10.66 -3.92
N LEU A 235 18.32 -10.12 -4.62
CA LEU A 235 16.90 -10.41 -4.43
C LEU A 235 16.35 -11.15 -5.65
N HIS A 236 15.58 -12.21 -5.40
CA HIS A 236 14.80 -12.97 -6.37
C HIS A 236 13.33 -12.60 -6.24
N GLN A 237 12.73 -12.13 -7.32
CA GLN A 237 11.33 -11.74 -7.39
C GLN A 237 10.48 -12.93 -7.86
N SER A 238 9.44 -13.25 -7.13
CA SER A 238 8.40 -14.21 -7.54
C SER A 238 7.04 -13.54 -7.39
N GLY A 239 6.59 -12.95 -8.49
CA GLY A 239 5.39 -12.12 -8.52
C GLY A 239 5.49 -10.90 -7.61
N ARG A 240 4.70 -10.89 -6.53
CA ARG A 240 4.63 -9.77 -5.57
C ARG A 240 5.60 -9.91 -4.39
N PHE A 241 6.34 -11.01 -4.34
CA PHE A 241 7.26 -11.31 -3.25
C PHE A 241 8.69 -11.26 -3.75
N SER A 242 9.59 -10.80 -2.89
CA SER A 242 11.03 -10.83 -3.14
C SER A 242 11.70 -11.56 -2.00
N LEU A 243 12.57 -12.52 -2.32
CA LEU A 243 13.38 -13.27 -1.36
C LEU A 243 14.84 -13.17 -1.77
N GLY A 244 15.74 -12.91 -0.83
CA GLY A 244 17.15 -12.76 -1.16
C GLY A 244 18.07 -12.97 0.02
N TYR A 245 19.35 -12.75 -0.27
CA TYR A 245 20.44 -12.85 0.68
C TYR A 245 21.39 -11.68 0.47
N GLY A 246 22.06 -11.25 1.53
CA GLY A 246 22.88 -10.05 1.46
C GLY A 246 23.77 -9.86 2.68
N LEU A 247 24.53 -8.79 2.64
CA LEU A 247 25.35 -8.29 3.72
C LEU A 247 24.84 -6.92 4.14
N SER A 248 24.70 -6.71 5.44
CA SER A 248 24.30 -5.44 6.02
C SER A 248 25.30 -5.03 7.08
N TYR A 249 25.65 -3.76 7.09
CA TYR A 249 26.42 -3.12 8.15
C TYR A 249 25.64 -1.94 8.69
N SER A 250 25.38 -1.94 9.99
CA SER A 250 24.72 -0.85 10.70
C SER A 250 25.60 -0.33 11.82
N ARG A 251 25.73 0.99 11.91
CA ARG A 251 26.31 1.66 13.07
C ARG A 251 25.20 2.41 13.79
N ASN A 252 24.84 1.91 14.97
CA ASN A 252 23.87 2.55 15.85
C ASN A 252 24.62 3.31 16.94
N THR A 253 24.20 4.54 17.20
CA THR A 253 24.75 5.38 18.26
C THR A 253 23.63 5.89 19.14
N TRP A 254 23.92 6.00 20.43
CA TRP A 254 23.04 6.62 21.41
C TRP A 254 23.87 7.60 22.21
N ARG A 255 23.36 8.82 22.41
CA ARG A 255 24.02 9.85 23.20
C ARG A 255 23.01 10.76 23.87
N PHE A 256 23.45 11.36 24.96
CA PHE A 256 22.79 12.54 25.52
C PHE A 256 23.27 13.78 24.78
N MET A 257 22.33 14.68 24.50
CA MET A 257 22.59 16.03 24.03
C MET A 257 22.05 17.01 25.06
N PHE A 258 22.76 18.12 25.24
CA PHE A 258 22.38 19.18 26.17
C PHE A 258 22.22 20.49 25.39
N SER A 259 21.11 21.17 25.62
CA SER A 259 20.84 22.51 25.09
C SER A 259 20.76 23.46 26.26
N ASP A 260 21.64 24.46 26.31
CA ASP A 260 21.70 25.50 27.35
C ASP A 260 20.61 26.58 27.20
N ARG A 261 19.74 26.42 26.20
CA ARG A 261 18.63 27.32 25.98
C ARG A 261 17.68 27.31 27.18
N PHE A 262 17.35 28.50 27.69
CA PHE A 262 16.51 28.74 28.87
C PHE A 262 17.15 28.39 30.23
N ASP A 263 18.48 28.46 30.33
CA ASP A 263 19.25 28.28 31.57
C ASP A 263 18.88 27.00 32.37
N PRO A 264 18.85 25.82 31.74
CA PRO A 264 18.55 24.57 32.42
C PRO A 264 19.68 24.19 33.39
N PRO A 265 19.39 23.38 34.43
CA PRO A 265 20.43 22.91 35.34
C PRO A 265 21.53 22.14 34.59
N PRO A 266 22.81 22.29 34.98
CA PRO A 266 23.90 21.60 34.32
C PRO A 266 23.75 20.08 34.44
N PRO A 267 24.23 19.31 33.45
CA PRO A 267 24.19 17.85 33.52
C PRO A 267 25.04 17.35 34.72
N PRO A 268 24.70 16.18 35.30
CA PRO A 268 25.44 15.60 36.41
C PRO A 268 26.91 15.35 36.02
N GLU A 269 27.84 15.77 36.89
CA GLU A 269 29.29 15.69 36.67
C GLU A 269 29.82 14.24 36.60
N ASN A 270 29.08 13.27 37.17
CA ASN A 270 29.47 11.86 37.27
C ASN A 270 28.50 10.95 36.50
N ARG A 271 28.54 11.00 35.17
CA ARG A 271 27.84 10.05 34.32
C ARG A 271 28.82 9.02 33.71
N PRO A 272 28.44 7.73 33.60
CA PRO A 272 29.23 6.71 32.91
C PRO A 272 29.56 7.05 31.44
#